data_AF-A0A9X9F6A0-F1
#
_entry.id   AF-A0A9X9F6A0-F1
#
_cell.length_a   1.000
_cell.length_b   1.000
_cell.length_c   1.000
_cell.angle_alpha   90.00
_cell.angle_beta   90.00
_cell.angle_gamma   90.00
#
_symmetry.space_group_name_H-M   'P 1'
#
loop_
_entity.id
_entity.type
_entity.pdbx_description
1 polymer ?
#
loop_
_entity_poly.entity_id
_entity_poly.type
_entity_poly.pdbx_seq_one_letter_code
_entity_poly.pdbx_strand_id
1 'polypeptide(L)'
;LKQMLTTVPTGTEVIDGYGLGIFETKLQNGVSIWGHSGGVPGFSTFAGGTLGGKHTLAINLNGHKTSRSDPFKNILLAEFSK
;
A
#
# COMPACT_ATOMS: atom_id res chain seq x y z
N LEU A 1 -6.16 17.75 4.30
CA LEU A 1 -5.80 16.40 3.78
C LEU A 1 -6.45 16.03 2.44
N LYS A 2 -7.59 16.59 2.02
CA LYS A 2 -8.25 16.22 0.74
C LYS A 2 -7.31 16.20 -0.48
N GLN A 3 -6.49 17.23 -0.64
CA GLN A 3 -5.54 17.34 -1.77
C GLN A 3 -4.52 16.18 -1.83
N MET A 4 -4.14 15.61 -0.68
CA MET A 4 -3.18 14.50 -0.62
C MET A 4 -3.76 13.21 -1.22
N LEU A 5 -5.07 13.03 -1.12
CA LEU A 5 -5.81 11.85 -1.58
C LEU A 5 -6.43 12.03 -2.98
N THR A 6 -6.25 13.21 -3.60
CA THR A 6 -6.60 13.41 -5.00
C THR A 6 -5.52 12.74 -5.84
N THR A 7 -5.84 11.58 -6.41
CA THR A 7 -4.89 10.77 -7.18
C THR A 7 -4.90 11.09 -8.66
N VAL A 8 -3.76 10.89 -9.31
CA VAL A 8 -3.66 10.77 -10.77
C VAL A 8 -3.38 9.32 -11.18
N PRO A 9 -3.77 8.88 -12.38
CA PRO A 9 -3.44 7.54 -12.88
C PRO A 9 -1.93 7.35 -12.99
N THR A 10 -1.40 6.20 -12.57
CA THR A 10 0.04 5.90 -12.73
C THR A 10 0.37 5.21 -14.05
N GLY A 11 -0.62 4.57 -14.69
CA GLY A 11 -0.41 3.72 -15.86
C GLY A 11 0.23 2.36 -15.56
N THR A 12 0.30 1.94 -14.29
CA THR A 12 0.82 0.62 -13.87
C THR A 12 -0.31 -0.28 -13.39
N GLU A 13 -0.15 -1.60 -13.56
CA GLU A 13 -1.13 -2.60 -13.07
C GLU A 13 -1.12 -2.78 -11.54
N VAL A 14 -0.09 -2.27 -10.86
CA VAL A 14 0.14 -2.52 -9.43
C VAL A 14 -0.44 -1.40 -8.56
N ILE A 15 -0.36 -0.16 -9.02
CA ILE A 15 -0.82 1.02 -8.27
C ILE A 15 -1.67 1.87 -9.21
N ASP A 16 -2.99 1.76 -9.19
CA ASP A 16 -3.83 2.47 -10.16
C ASP A 16 -3.72 4.00 -10.05
N GLY A 17 -3.70 4.54 -8.82
CA GLY A 17 -3.72 5.97 -8.55
C GLY A 17 -2.72 6.39 -7.48
N TYR A 18 -2.02 7.51 -7.72
CA TYR A 18 -1.03 8.07 -6.80
C TYR A 18 -1.34 9.54 -6.50
N GLY A 19 -1.40 9.89 -5.22
CA GLY A 19 -1.66 11.24 -4.72
C GLY A 19 -0.37 11.98 -4.34
N LEU A 20 -0.43 12.84 -3.33
CA LEU A 20 0.77 13.58 -2.88
C LEU A 20 1.56 12.73 -1.87
N GLY A 21 2.39 11.82 -2.37
CA GLY A 21 3.26 10.95 -1.55
C GLY A 21 2.56 9.74 -0.93
N ILE A 22 1.39 9.37 -1.45
CA ILE A 22 0.57 8.26 -0.95
C ILE A 22 -0.20 7.64 -2.12
N PHE A 23 -0.46 6.34 -2.08
CA PHE A 23 -1.29 5.67 -3.06
C PHE A 23 -2.39 4.83 -2.43
N GLU A 24 -3.39 4.52 -3.23
CA GLU A 24 -4.48 3.62 -2.87
C GLU A 24 -4.14 2.19 -3.30
N THR A 25 -4.24 1.24 -2.37
CA THR A 25 -4.31 -0.19 -2.64
C THR A 25 -5.75 -0.64 -2.45
N LYS A 26 -6.43 -0.90 -3.56
CA LYS A 26 -7.82 -1.35 -3.55
C LYS A 26 -7.90 -2.87 -3.55
N LEU A 27 -8.47 -3.42 -2.48
CA LEU A 27 -8.68 -4.87 -2.36
C LEU A 27 -9.91 -5.31 -3.15
N GLN A 28 -9.99 -6.60 -3.49
CA GLN A 28 -11.12 -7.17 -4.26
C GLN A 28 -12.47 -7.04 -3.54
N ASN A 29 -12.46 -6.96 -2.21
CA ASN A 29 -13.65 -6.73 -1.39
C ASN A 29 -14.07 -5.25 -1.31
N GLY A 30 -13.38 -4.35 -2.02
CA GLY A 30 -13.69 -2.93 -2.10
C GLY A 30 -13.04 -2.06 -1.02
N VAL A 31 -12.30 -2.65 -0.06
CA VAL A 31 -11.57 -1.88 0.96
C VAL A 31 -10.40 -1.13 0.32
N SER A 32 -10.31 0.16 0.64
CA SER A 32 -9.23 1.05 0.20
C SER A 32 -8.23 1.25 1.33
N ILE A 33 -6.99 0.81 1.12
CA ILE A 33 -5.86 1.04 2.02
C ILE A 33 -5.02 2.18 1.43
N TRP A 34 -4.81 3.23 2.21
CA TRP A 34 -4.00 4.38 1.83
C TRP A 34 -2.65 4.30 2.53
N GLY A 35 -1.57 4.33 1.75
CA GLY A 35 -0.23 4.15 2.31
C GLY A 35 0.89 4.30 1.29
N HIS A 36 2.05 3.77 1.66
CA HIS A 36 3.21 3.75 0.77
C HIS A 36 4.12 2.54 1.06
N SER A 37 4.73 2.00 0.01
CA SER A 37 5.76 0.97 0.08
C SER A 37 7.17 1.59 0.15
N GLY A 38 8.11 0.93 0.81
CA GLY A 38 9.53 1.33 0.83
C GLY A 38 10.42 0.17 0.41
N GLY A 39 11.50 0.48 -0.29
CA GLY A 39 12.49 -0.49 -0.70
C GLY A 39 13.88 0.14 -0.65
N VAL A 40 14.77 -0.44 0.15
CA VAL A 40 16.18 -0.08 0.25
C VAL A 40 17.01 -1.37 0.38
N PRO A 41 18.34 -1.36 0.12
CA PRO A 41 19.15 -2.54 0.30
C PRO A 41 18.97 -3.16 1.70
N GLY A 42 18.57 -4.44 1.75
CA GLY A 42 18.32 -5.17 2.99
C GLY A 42 16.91 -5.03 3.57
N PHE A 43 16.07 -4.09 3.09
CA PHE A 43 14.75 -3.87 3.67
C PHE A 43 13.63 -3.63 2.64
N SER A 44 12.45 -4.16 2.95
CA SER A 44 11.21 -3.83 2.26
C SER A 44 10.15 -3.49 3.29
N THR A 45 9.40 -2.41 3.09
CA THR A 45 8.39 -1.95 4.04
C THR A 45 7.08 -1.62 3.35
N PHE A 46 6.00 -1.67 4.11
CA PHE A 46 4.72 -1.03 3.77
C PHE A 46 4.14 -0.40 5.03
N ALA A 47 3.58 0.79 4.92
CA ALA A 47 2.81 1.41 5.98
C ALA A 47 1.56 2.09 5.40
N GLY A 48 0.41 1.84 6.00
CA GLY A 48 -0.86 2.39 5.53
C GLY A 48 -2.04 2.05 6.43
N GLY A 49 -3.23 2.47 6.01
CA GLY A 49 -4.47 2.17 6.73
C GLY A 49 -5.71 2.63 5.99
N THR A 50 -6.87 2.35 6.58
CA THR A 50 -8.16 2.81 6.04
C THR A 50 -8.34 4.31 6.29
N LEU A 51 -9.21 4.93 5.47
CA LEU A 51 -9.56 6.33 5.67
C LEU A 51 -10.07 6.59 7.09
N GLY A 52 -9.70 7.72 7.68
CA GLY A 52 -10.03 8.07 9.06
C GLY A 52 -9.06 7.52 10.11
N GLY A 53 -8.07 6.69 9.72
CA GLY A 53 -6.92 6.35 10.54
C GLY A 53 -7.19 5.46 11.75
N LYS A 54 -8.36 4.81 11.81
CA LYS A 54 -8.73 3.91 12.92
C LYS A 54 -8.23 2.47 12.75
N HIS A 55 -7.83 2.09 11.53
CA HIS A 55 -7.30 0.76 11.22
C HIS A 55 -6.05 0.93 10.37
N THR A 56 -4.89 0.63 10.93
CA THR A 56 -3.57 0.88 10.34
C THR A 56 -2.66 -0.33 10.49
N LEU A 57 -1.76 -0.54 9.53
CA LEU A 57 -0.78 -1.60 9.54
C LEU A 57 0.58 -1.07 9.06
N ALA A 58 1.65 -1.52 9.73
CA ALA A 58 3.03 -1.32 9.29
C ALA A 58 3.76 -2.66 9.27
N ILE A 59 4.47 -2.95 8.18
CA ILE A 59 5.18 -4.22 7.95
C ILE A 59 6.60 -3.92 7.48
N ASN A 60 7.57 -4.69 7.98
CA ASN A 60 8.95 -4.67 7.51
C ASN A 60 9.48 -6.09 7.28
N LEU A 61 10.26 -6.26 6.21
CA LEU A 61 11.04 -7.45 5.91
C LEU A 61 12.53 -7.07 5.92
N ASN A 62 13.35 -7.82 6.64
CA ASN A 62 14.82 -7.66 6.70
C ASN A 62 15.55 -8.39 5.54
N GLY A 63 14.89 -8.45 4.38
CA GLY A 63 15.46 -8.94 3.14
C GLY A 63 14.71 -8.34 1.96
N HIS A 64 15.44 -7.85 0.96
CA HIS A 64 14.86 -7.33 -0.27
C HIS A 64 15.07 -8.33 -1.40
N LYS A 65 13.98 -8.93 -1.90
CA LYS A 65 14.00 -9.75 -3.11
C LYS A 65 13.60 -8.85 -4.28
N THR A 66 14.38 -8.86 -5.35
CA THR A 66 14.08 -8.13 -6.60
C THR A 66 12.97 -8.77 -7.43
N SER A 67 12.17 -9.69 -6.85
CA SER A 67 11.09 -10.33 -7.58
C SER A 67 9.97 -9.33 -7.84
N ARG A 68 9.27 -9.51 -8.97
CA ARG A 68 8.16 -8.64 -9.41
C ARG A 68 6.89 -8.76 -8.53
N SER A 69 6.85 -9.69 -7.59
CA SER A 69 5.69 -9.96 -6.75
C SER A 69 5.72 -9.08 -5.49
N ASP A 70 4.64 -8.33 -5.23
CA ASP A 70 4.47 -7.63 -3.96
C ASP A 70 4.42 -8.64 -2.79
N PRO A 71 5.39 -8.61 -1.85
CA PRO A 71 5.43 -9.55 -0.74
C PRO A 71 4.35 -9.28 0.32
N PHE A 72 3.67 -8.13 0.31
CA PHE A 72 2.73 -7.73 1.35
C PHE A 72 1.27 -8.05 1.05
N LYS A 73 0.93 -8.33 -0.22
CA LYS A 73 -0.46 -8.50 -0.69
C LYS A 73 -1.32 -9.41 0.19
N ASN A 74 -0.84 -10.60 0.53
CA ASN A 74 -1.62 -11.56 1.33
C ASN A 74 -1.79 -11.12 2.79
N ILE A 75 -0.81 -10.39 3.35
CA ILE A 75 -0.92 -9.83 4.70
C ILE A 75 -1.98 -8.73 4.70
N LEU A 76 -1.99 -7.85 3.70
CA LEU A 76 -3.01 -6.81 3.54
C LEU A 76 -4.41 -7.41 3.38
N LEU A 77 -4.55 -8.45 2.57
CA LEU A 77 -5.83 -9.17 2.44
C LEU A 77 -6.29 -9.73 3.79
N ALA A 78 -5.43 -10.43 4.52
CA ALA A 78 -5.81 -11.04 5.80
C ALA A 78 -6.20 -10.01 6.88
N GLU A 79 -5.49 -8.88 6.93
CA GLU A 79 -5.71 -7.85 7.94
C GLU A 79 -6.95 -7.00 7.67
N PHE A 80 -7.19 -6.64 6.40
CA PHE A 80 -8.24 -5.67 6.03
C PHE A 80 -9.49 -6.29 5.39
N SER A 81 -9.57 -7.63 5.27
CA SER A 81 -10.76 -8.30 4.69
C SER A 81 -11.75 -8.88 5.70
N LYS A 82 -11.75 -8.39 6.95
CA LYS A 82 -12.70 -8.81 7.98
C LYS A 82 -14.03 -8.05 7.89
#